data_AF-A0A7S2UDT2-F1
#
_entry.id   AF-A0A7S2UDT2-F1
#
_cell.length_a   1.000
_cell.length_b   1.000
_cell.length_c   1.000
_cell.angle_alpha   90.00
_cell.angle_beta   90.00
_cell.angle_gamma   90.00
#
_symmetry.space_group_name_H-M   'P 1'
#
loop_
_entity.id
_entity.type
_entity.pdbx_description
1 polymer ?
#
loop_
_entity_poly.entity_id
_entity_poly.type
_entity_poly.pdbx_seq_one_letter_code
_entity_poly.pdbx_strand_id
1 'polypeptide(L)'
;MNSVKFLVALLFALTASSCDALVQSNQRHGAAAESRLQTNTGTDRRGIIFSAAALLTTIGLQPSEASASASDGSAFVGTYSDPINHPGGTRTVRLLEGQKVGDYQLAEVAGGGGIGEPKSYVLPAVVIGDRAIVIDFTPKGGPRDFTGVIEGTSIKFLRDGNKWPRLK
;
A
#
# COMPACT_ATOMS: atom_id res chain seq x y z
N MET A 1 -28.40 -32.12 32.53
CA MET A 1 -28.52 -31.22 33.71
C MET A 1 -27.18 -30.50 33.84
N ASN A 2 -26.97 -29.21 33.57
CA ASN A 2 -27.88 -28.06 33.42
C ASN A 2 -27.32 -27.12 32.34
N SER A 3 -28.16 -26.79 31.36
CA SER A 3 -27.97 -25.66 30.46
C SER A 3 -28.33 -24.38 31.21
N VAL A 4 -27.46 -23.37 31.18
CA VAL A 4 -27.82 -22.01 31.58
C VAL A 4 -27.69 -21.13 30.34
N LYS A 5 -28.83 -20.92 29.68
CA LYS A 5 -29.02 -19.93 28.62
C LYS A 5 -29.22 -18.58 29.31
N PHE A 6 -28.25 -17.68 29.25
CA PHE A 6 -28.48 -16.27 29.57
C PHE A 6 -28.69 -15.48 28.28
N LEU A 7 -29.97 -15.20 28.06
CA LEU A 7 -30.52 -14.19 27.18
C LEU A 7 -30.26 -12.81 27.81
N VAL A 8 -29.50 -11.93 27.16
CA VAL A 8 -29.57 -10.48 27.43
C VAL A 8 -29.75 -9.78 26.10
N ALA A 9 -30.92 -9.16 25.99
CA ALA A 9 -31.39 -8.42 24.85
C ALA A 9 -30.74 -7.04 24.76
N LEU A 10 -30.36 -6.68 23.54
CA LEU A 10 -30.70 -5.44 22.83
C LEU A 10 -30.64 -4.11 23.61
N LEU A 11 -29.66 -3.27 23.26
CA LEU A 11 -29.93 -1.85 23.03
C LEU A 11 -28.95 -1.28 21.99
N PHE A 12 -29.43 -1.13 20.76
CA PHE A 12 -28.78 -0.35 19.70
C PHE A 12 -29.13 1.13 19.92
N ALA A 13 -28.13 1.98 20.14
CA ALA A 13 -28.30 3.43 20.06
C ALA A 13 -27.72 3.92 18.73
N LEU A 14 -28.62 4.24 17.80
CA LEU A 14 -28.35 4.86 16.51
C LEU A 14 -28.37 6.38 16.72
N THR A 15 -27.24 7.07 16.54
CA THR A 15 -27.25 8.54 16.42
C THR A 15 -26.79 8.90 15.01
N ALA A 16 -27.77 9.11 14.13
CA ALA A 16 -27.56 9.78 12.86
C ALA A 16 -27.38 11.28 13.13
N SER A 17 -26.23 11.83 12.77
CA SER A 17 -26.02 13.28 12.67
C SER A 17 -25.89 13.63 11.20
N SER A 18 -27.02 13.91 10.57
CA SER A 18 -27.14 14.50 9.25
C SER A 18 -27.03 16.02 9.37
N CYS A 19 -26.06 16.63 8.68
CA CYS A 19 -26.07 18.05 8.33
C CYS A 19 -26.21 18.16 6.82
N ASP A 20 -27.29 18.80 6.40
CA ASP A 20 -27.70 19.03 5.03
C ASP A 20 -26.70 19.88 4.23
N ALA A 21 -26.73 19.60 2.92
CA ALA A 21 -26.03 20.28 1.86
C ALA A 21 -26.43 21.75 1.72
N LEU A 22 -25.46 22.60 1.36
CA LEU A 22 -25.73 23.90 0.74
C LEU A 22 -25.12 23.91 -0.66
N VAL A 23 -25.99 23.62 -1.63
CA VAL A 23 -25.81 23.91 -3.05
C VAL A 23 -26.10 25.40 -3.25
N GLN A 24 -25.13 26.17 -3.76
CA GLN A 24 -25.46 27.42 -4.43
C GLN A 24 -24.76 27.50 -5.78
N SER A 25 -25.59 27.21 -6.79
CA SER A 25 -25.52 27.67 -8.17
C SER A 25 -24.85 29.05 -8.30
N ASN A 26 -23.84 29.15 -9.16
CA ASN A 26 -23.55 30.39 -9.86
C ASN A 26 -23.17 30.09 -11.31
N GLN A 27 -24.19 29.99 -12.17
CA GLN A 27 -24.02 29.90 -13.61
C GLN A 27 -24.20 31.29 -14.24
N ARG A 28 -23.16 31.64 -15.01
CA ARG A 28 -23.16 32.43 -16.26
C ARG A 28 -23.32 33.94 -16.17
N HIS A 29 -22.22 34.64 -16.47
CA HIS A 29 -22.00 35.51 -17.63
C HIS A 29 -20.49 35.35 -17.94
N GLY A 30 -19.93 34.98 -19.09
CA GLY A 30 -20.31 35.19 -20.49
C GLY A 30 -19.14 35.92 -21.17
N ALA A 31 -18.25 35.19 -21.86
CA ALA A 31 -17.35 35.63 -22.95
C ALA A 31 -16.38 34.45 -23.25
N ALA A 32 -16.63 33.61 -24.26
CA ALA A 32 -16.40 33.84 -25.70
C ALA A 32 -14.91 33.89 -26.08
N ALA A 33 -14.57 33.01 -27.04
CA ALA A 33 -13.43 33.09 -27.97
C ALA A 33 -12.02 32.91 -27.36
N GLU A 34 -11.10 32.13 -27.89
CA GLU A 34 -11.00 31.45 -29.18
C GLU A 34 -9.85 30.42 -29.07
N SER A 35 -10.16 29.16 -29.38
CA SER A 35 -9.16 28.18 -29.79
C SER A 35 -8.89 28.45 -31.27
N ARG A 36 -7.70 28.98 -31.59
CA ARG A 36 -7.28 29.13 -32.98
C ARG A 36 -5.99 28.34 -33.21
N LEU A 37 -6.18 27.15 -33.75
CA LEU A 37 -5.21 26.46 -34.59
C LEU A 37 -4.74 27.44 -35.67
N GLN A 38 -3.46 27.78 -35.65
CA GLN A 38 -2.83 28.56 -36.71
C GLN A 38 -1.94 27.61 -37.52
N THR A 39 -2.58 26.84 -38.40
CA THR A 39 -1.92 26.25 -39.55
C THR A 39 -1.62 27.36 -40.55
N ASN A 40 -0.39 27.88 -40.53
CA ASN A 40 0.10 28.71 -41.63
C ASN A 40 0.58 27.80 -42.76
N THR A 41 -0.29 27.57 -43.74
CA THR A 41 0.10 27.22 -45.10
C THR A 41 0.33 28.51 -45.88
N GLY A 42 1.57 28.73 -46.33
CA GLY A 42 1.96 29.90 -47.11
C GLY A 42 3.29 29.65 -47.82
N THR A 43 3.22 28.88 -48.91
CA THR A 43 4.14 28.74 -50.03
C THR A 43 5.34 29.69 -50.07
N ASP A 44 6.56 29.12 -50.03
CA ASP A 44 7.68 29.67 -50.80
C ASP A 44 8.33 28.54 -51.63
N ARG A 45 8.21 28.70 -52.95
CA ARG A 45 8.73 27.79 -53.98
C ARG A 45 10.10 28.28 -54.41
N ARG A 46 11.16 27.90 -53.71
CA ARG A 46 12.53 28.02 -54.22
C ARG A 46 13.33 26.80 -53.80
N GLY A 47 14.17 26.34 -54.72
CA GLY A 47 14.95 25.12 -54.64
C GLY A 47 15.58 24.89 -53.26
N ILE A 48 15.91 23.66 -52.92
CA ILE A 48 17.08 23.05 -53.52
C ILE A 48 16.99 21.52 -53.40
N ILE A 49 17.26 20.87 -54.53
CA ILE A 49 17.64 19.46 -54.61
C ILE A 49 19.06 19.35 -54.04
N PHE A 50 19.21 18.77 -52.85
CA PHE A 50 20.47 18.20 -52.41
C PHE A 50 20.27 16.70 -52.17
N SER A 51 20.68 15.93 -53.17
CA SER A 51 20.91 14.51 -53.07
C SER A 51 22.07 14.28 -52.08
N ALA A 52 21.78 13.71 -50.92
CA ALA A 52 22.80 13.11 -50.06
C ALA A 52 22.35 11.69 -49.74
N ALA A 53 23.01 10.72 -50.37
CA ALA A 53 22.89 9.32 -50.03
C ALA A 53 23.49 9.12 -48.62
N ALA A 54 22.65 8.88 -47.63
CA ALA A 54 23.07 8.47 -46.30
C ALA A 54 22.82 6.96 -46.16
N LEU A 55 23.90 6.18 -46.04
CA LEU A 55 23.84 4.77 -45.63
C LEU A 55 23.27 4.69 -44.22
N LEU A 56 22.04 4.19 -44.08
CA LEU A 56 21.40 3.88 -42.81
C LEU A 56 21.91 2.53 -42.30
N THR A 57 22.94 2.55 -41.45
CA THR A 57 23.29 1.41 -40.60
C THR A 57 22.22 1.28 -39.51
N THR A 58 21.37 0.27 -39.61
CA THR A 58 20.39 -0.06 -38.57
C THR A 58 21.14 -0.60 -37.34
N ILE A 59 21.44 0.28 -36.39
CA ILE A 59 21.89 -0.12 -35.05
C ILE A 59 20.71 -0.83 -34.40
N GLY A 60 20.80 -2.16 -34.26
CA GLY A 60 19.81 -2.94 -33.55
C GLY A 60 19.84 -2.60 -32.07
N LEU A 61 18.89 -1.77 -31.61
CA LEU A 61 18.59 -1.65 -30.19
C LEU A 61 17.99 -2.97 -29.72
N GLN A 62 18.82 -3.83 -29.14
CA GLN A 62 18.31 -4.94 -28.34
C GLN A 62 17.69 -4.36 -27.08
N PRO A 63 16.40 -4.60 -26.79
CA PRO A 63 15.86 -4.29 -25.48
C PRO A 63 16.61 -5.16 -24.46
N SER A 64 17.39 -4.52 -23.59
CA SER A 64 17.97 -5.18 -22.42
C SER A 64 16.82 -5.48 -21.47
N GLU A 65 16.41 -6.74 -21.41
CA GLU A 65 15.49 -7.22 -20.39
C GLU A 65 16.22 -7.18 -19.05
N ALA A 66 16.02 -6.08 -18.32
CA ALA A 66 16.40 -5.98 -16.93
C ALA A 66 15.65 -7.09 -16.17
N SER A 67 16.34 -8.19 -15.88
CA SER A 67 15.88 -9.18 -14.92
C SER A 67 15.80 -8.50 -13.55
N ALA A 68 14.62 -8.01 -13.21
CA ALA A 68 14.29 -7.67 -11.84
C ALA A 68 14.29 -8.99 -11.05
N SER A 69 15.36 -9.24 -10.31
CA SER A 69 15.32 -10.24 -9.24
C SER A 69 14.13 -9.90 -8.36
N ALA A 70 13.13 -10.79 -8.32
CA ALA A 70 11.96 -10.60 -7.48
C ALA A 70 12.43 -10.56 -6.03
N SER A 71 12.49 -9.36 -5.45
CA SER A 71 12.91 -9.19 -4.07
C SER A 71 11.95 -9.96 -3.17
N ASP A 72 12.49 -10.80 -2.30
CA ASP A 72 11.72 -11.70 -1.47
C ASP A 72 11.39 -11.05 -0.12
N GLY A 73 10.22 -11.38 0.42
CA GLY A 73 9.74 -10.84 1.68
C GLY A 73 10.52 -11.30 2.92
N SER A 74 11.65 -11.99 2.75
CA SER A 74 12.44 -12.59 3.81
C SER A 74 13.00 -11.55 4.80
N ALA A 75 13.20 -10.31 4.34
CA ALA A 75 13.62 -9.19 5.18
C ALA A 75 12.65 -8.92 6.35
N PHE A 76 11.37 -9.31 6.24
CA PHE A 76 10.37 -9.16 7.30
C PHE A 76 10.27 -10.35 8.24
N VAL A 77 10.89 -11.50 7.92
CA VAL A 77 10.79 -12.71 8.75
C VAL A 77 11.61 -12.55 10.02
N GLY A 78 10.99 -12.83 11.17
CA GLY A 78 11.66 -12.78 12.46
C GLY A 78 10.72 -12.47 13.60
N THR A 79 11.28 -12.40 14.81
CA THR A 79 10.55 -11.99 16.00
C THR A 79 10.94 -10.55 16.35
N TYR A 80 9.95 -9.75 16.68
CA TYR A 80 10.08 -8.33 17.00
C TYR A 80 9.41 -8.04 18.34
N SER A 81 9.83 -6.98 19.01
CA SER A 81 9.10 -6.45 20.17
C SER A 81 8.27 -5.23 19.79
N ASP A 82 7.20 -4.95 20.55
CA ASP A 82 6.40 -3.73 20.43
C ASP A 82 6.53 -2.89 21.70
N PRO A 83 7.65 -2.16 21.88
CA PRO A 83 7.98 -1.54 23.16
C PRO A 83 7.06 -0.38 23.55
N ILE A 84 6.38 0.26 22.58
CA ILE A 84 5.56 1.45 22.82
C ILE A 84 4.12 1.04 23.14
N ASN A 85 3.48 0.28 22.25
CA ASN A 85 2.05 0.00 22.38
C ASN A 85 1.80 -1.21 23.28
N HIS A 86 2.73 -2.17 23.31
CA HIS A 86 2.58 -3.41 24.05
C HIS A 86 3.89 -3.84 24.73
N PRO A 87 4.34 -3.12 25.79
CA PRO A 87 5.57 -3.45 26.50
C PRO A 87 5.60 -4.92 26.94
N GLY A 88 6.71 -5.60 26.65
CA GLY A 88 6.89 -7.03 26.91
C GLY A 88 6.26 -7.96 25.85
N GLY A 89 5.49 -7.43 24.91
CA GLY A 89 4.85 -8.18 23.85
C GLY A 89 5.79 -8.47 22.68
N THR A 90 5.60 -9.65 22.06
CA THR A 90 6.37 -10.07 20.88
C THR A 90 5.49 -10.27 19.67
N ARG A 91 6.10 -10.19 18.49
CA ARG A 91 5.49 -10.31 17.16
C ARG A 91 6.41 -11.14 16.26
N THR A 92 6.01 -12.35 15.90
CA THR A 92 6.75 -13.22 14.99
C THR A 92 6.09 -13.19 13.62
N VAL A 93 6.79 -12.66 12.64
CA VAL A 93 6.36 -12.61 11.24
C VAL A 93 6.83 -13.88 10.53
N ARG A 94 5.91 -14.53 9.80
CA ARG A 94 6.19 -15.72 8.98
C ARG A 94 5.56 -15.56 7.61
N LEU A 95 6.28 -15.94 6.55
CA LEU A 95 5.72 -16.03 5.20
C LEU A 95 5.01 -17.36 5.02
N LEU A 96 3.87 -17.35 4.35
CA LEU A 96 3.14 -18.56 4.00
C LEU A 96 3.64 -19.10 2.66
N GLU A 97 4.33 -20.24 2.69
CA GLU A 97 4.90 -20.86 1.50
C GLU A 97 3.83 -21.14 0.42
N GLY A 98 4.20 -20.98 -0.85
CA GLY A 98 3.31 -21.23 -1.99
C GLY A 98 2.18 -20.20 -2.18
N GLN A 99 2.03 -19.22 -1.29
CA GLN A 99 0.98 -18.21 -1.36
C GLN A 99 1.51 -16.84 -1.81
N LYS A 100 2.02 -16.80 -3.05
CA LYS A 100 2.60 -15.59 -3.69
C LYS A 100 1.92 -15.30 -5.02
N VAL A 101 1.56 -14.03 -5.26
CA VAL A 101 1.04 -13.53 -6.54
C VAL A 101 1.77 -12.25 -6.90
N GLY A 102 2.65 -12.31 -7.91
CA GLY A 102 3.57 -11.20 -8.22
C GLY A 102 4.44 -10.86 -7.02
N ASP A 103 4.45 -9.60 -6.60
CA ASP A 103 5.20 -9.13 -5.41
C ASP A 103 4.48 -9.40 -4.09
N TYR A 104 3.21 -9.79 -4.12
CA TYR A 104 2.40 -9.99 -2.92
C TYR A 104 2.62 -11.40 -2.38
N GLN A 105 3.16 -11.48 -1.17
CA GLN A 105 3.41 -12.71 -0.44
C GLN A 105 2.53 -12.72 0.81
N LEU A 106 1.65 -13.74 0.96
CA LEU A 106 0.88 -13.89 2.20
C LEU A 106 1.81 -14.19 3.37
N ALA A 107 1.48 -13.62 4.51
CA ALA A 107 2.21 -13.74 5.76
C ALA A 107 1.25 -13.80 6.95
N GLU A 108 1.77 -14.21 8.09
CA GLU A 108 1.08 -14.14 9.38
C GLU A 108 1.98 -13.48 10.42
N VAL A 109 1.35 -12.83 11.40
CA VAL A 109 2.03 -12.24 12.56
C VAL A 109 1.48 -12.88 13.82
N ALA A 110 2.21 -13.83 14.37
CA ALA A 110 1.91 -14.41 15.68
C ALA A 110 2.37 -13.44 16.77
N GLY A 111 1.53 -13.11 17.73
CA GLY A 111 1.91 -12.19 18.82
C GLY A 111 1.24 -12.50 20.14
N GLY A 112 1.64 -11.79 21.19
CA GLY A 112 1.05 -11.88 22.52
C GLY A 112 2.05 -11.53 23.62
N GLY A 113 1.63 -11.73 24.87
CA GLY A 113 2.47 -11.60 26.06
C GLY A 113 2.75 -10.17 26.53
N GLY A 114 2.31 -9.16 25.77
CA GLY A 114 2.42 -7.76 26.17
C GLY A 114 1.39 -7.36 27.21
N ILE A 115 1.69 -6.26 27.93
CA ILE A 115 0.73 -5.67 28.87
C ILE A 115 -0.55 -5.27 28.11
N GLY A 116 -1.70 -5.67 28.64
CA GLY A 116 -3.00 -5.39 28.01
C GLY A 116 -3.33 -6.24 26.78
N GLU A 117 -2.56 -7.31 26.52
CA GLU A 117 -2.79 -8.21 25.39
C GLU A 117 -3.18 -9.62 25.81
N PRO A 118 -3.90 -10.36 24.94
CA PRO A 118 -4.06 -11.80 25.12
C PRO A 118 -2.71 -12.52 25.05
N LYS A 119 -2.65 -13.71 25.68
CA LYS A 119 -1.44 -14.53 25.76
C LYS A 119 -0.88 -14.90 24.37
N SER A 120 -1.76 -15.15 23.40
CA SER A 120 -1.38 -15.46 22.02
C SER A 120 -2.49 -15.09 21.04
N TYR A 121 -2.11 -14.67 19.83
CA TYR A 121 -3.00 -14.43 18.69
C TYR A 121 -2.21 -14.54 17.38
N VAL A 122 -2.93 -14.61 16.26
CA VAL A 122 -2.35 -14.57 14.91
C VAL A 122 -3.09 -13.53 14.09
N LEU A 123 -2.34 -12.66 13.41
CA LEU A 123 -2.88 -11.64 12.51
C LEU A 123 -2.55 -12.00 11.06
N PRO A 124 -3.50 -11.81 10.12
CA PRO A 124 -3.19 -11.89 8.71
C PRO A 124 -2.29 -10.72 8.29
N ALA A 125 -1.36 -10.99 7.38
CA ALA A 125 -0.51 -9.97 6.79
C ALA A 125 -0.19 -10.27 5.32
N VAL A 126 0.23 -9.23 4.61
CA VAL A 126 0.77 -9.33 3.24
C VAL A 126 2.09 -8.58 3.20
N VAL A 127 3.11 -9.23 2.66
CA VAL A 127 4.40 -8.62 2.36
C VAL A 127 4.45 -8.29 0.86
N ILE A 128 4.93 -7.10 0.53
CA ILE A 128 5.00 -6.58 -0.84
C ILE A 128 6.48 -6.48 -1.23
N GLY A 129 7.03 -7.55 -1.79
CA GLY A 129 8.46 -7.70 -2.05
C GLY A 129 9.29 -7.49 -0.77
N ASP A 130 10.34 -6.68 -0.84
CA ASP A 130 11.13 -6.21 0.30
C ASP A 130 10.70 -4.83 0.81
N ARG A 131 9.62 -4.27 0.25
CA ARG A 131 9.28 -2.84 0.41
C ARG A 131 8.45 -2.59 1.65
N ALA A 132 7.42 -3.39 1.86
CA ALA A 132 6.45 -3.16 2.92
C ALA A 132 5.78 -4.44 3.42
N ILE A 133 5.30 -4.40 4.65
CA ILE A 133 4.35 -5.34 5.24
C ILE A 133 3.07 -4.61 5.58
N VAL A 134 1.92 -5.19 5.28
CA VAL A 134 0.60 -4.70 5.67
C VAL A 134 -0.02 -5.73 6.60
N ILE A 135 -0.34 -5.33 7.83
CA ILE A 135 -0.90 -6.21 8.87
C ILE A 135 -2.36 -5.81 9.13
N ASP A 136 -3.23 -6.81 9.20
CA ASP A 136 -4.63 -6.64 9.54
C ASP A 136 -4.85 -6.88 11.04
N PHE A 137 -5.07 -5.81 11.79
CA PHE A 137 -5.37 -5.86 13.22
C PHE A 137 -6.88 -5.98 13.52
N THR A 138 -7.75 -6.10 12.53
CA THR A 138 -9.20 -6.26 12.76
C THR A 138 -9.57 -7.43 13.66
N PRO A 139 -8.87 -8.59 13.69
CA PRO A 139 -9.15 -9.66 14.67
C PRO A 139 -8.97 -9.23 16.13
N LYS A 140 -8.26 -8.12 16.38
CA LYS A 140 -8.06 -7.51 17.70
C LYS A 140 -8.81 -6.18 17.87
N GLY A 141 -9.69 -5.82 16.93
CA GLY A 141 -10.40 -4.54 16.93
C GLY A 141 -9.58 -3.34 16.43
N GLY A 142 -8.41 -3.59 15.81
CA GLY A 142 -7.56 -2.55 15.25
C GLY A 142 -7.79 -2.27 13.75
N PRO A 143 -6.96 -1.43 13.13
CA PRO A 143 -7.05 -1.10 11.71
C PRO A 143 -6.68 -2.29 10.81
N ARG A 144 -7.28 -2.35 9.61
CA ARG A 144 -7.04 -3.40 8.61
C ARG A 144 -5.71 -3.24 7.87
N ASP A 145 -5.28 -2.01 7.68
CA ASP A 145 -4.25 -1.60 6.73
C ASP A 145 -3.09 -0.93 7.45
N PHE A 146 -2.46 -1.69 8.36
CA PHE A 146 -1.37 -1.19 9.18
C PHE A 146 -0.02 -1.47 8.49
N THR A 147 0.45 -0.48 7.75
CA THR A 147 1.63 -0.59 6.89
C THR A 147 2.94 -0.30 7.63
N GLY A 148 3.88 -1.22 7.55
CA GLY A 148 5.25 -1.08 8.04
C GLY A 148 6.30 -1.26 6.94
N VAL A 149 7.46 -0.64 7.13
CA VAL A 149 8.64 -0.72 6.26
C VAL A 149 9.86 -1.13 7.06
N ILE A 150 10.84 -1.77 6.43
CA ILE A 150 12.11 -2.08 7.10
C ILE A 150 12.93 -0.80 7.29
N GLU A 151 13.39 -0.56 8.52
CA GLU A 151 14.34 0.48 8.89
C GLU A 151 15.48 -0.18 9.67
N GLY A 152 16.59 -0.47 8.99
CA GLY A 152 17.67 -1.29 9.53
C GLY A 152 17.21 -2.73 9.78
N THR A 153 17.12 -3.14 11.05
CA THR A 153 16.57 -4.45 11.45
C THR A 153 15.15 -4.36 12.01
N SER A 154 14.57 -3.16 12.09
CA SER A 154 13.27 -2.92 12.69
C SER A 154 12.18 -2.79 11.63
N ILE A 155 10.93 -3.04 11.99
CA ILE A 155 9.77 -2.64 11.20
C ILE A 155 9.27 -1.30 11.75
N LYS A 156 9.24 -0.26 10.92
CA LYS A 156 8.69 1.05 11.26
C LYS A 156 7.31 1.21 10.64
N PHE A 157 6.31 1.50 11.46
CA PHE A 157 4.94 1.73 10.98
C PHE A 157 4.75 3.17 10.56
N LEU A 158 4.17 3.35 9.37
CA LEU A 158 4.04 4.66 8.73
C LEU A 158 2.93 5.50 9.38
N ARG A 159 1.93 4.86 9.99
CA ARG A 159 0.76 5.53 10.55
C ARG A 159 1.04 6.24 11.87
N ASP A 160 1.73 5.56 12.79
CA ASP A 160 1.96 6.05 14.16
C ASP A 160 3.46 6.26 14.48
N GLY A 161 4.35 5.88 13.57
CA GLY A 161 5.80 5.96 13.79
C GLY A 161 6.33 4.91 14.77
N ASN A 162 5.51 3.98 15.25
CA ASN A 162 5.95 2.91 16.14
C ASN A 162 7.00 2.05 15.43
N LYS A 163 8.00 1.62 16.20
CA LYS A 163 9.08 0.78 15.71
C LYS A 163 9.07 -0.53 16.45
N TRP A 164 9.04 -1.61 15.68
CA TRP A 164 9.20 -2.96 16.18
C TRP A 164 10.64 -3.40 15.92
N PRO A 165 11.55 -3.33 16.90
CA PRO A 165 12.90 -3.81 16.72
C PRO A 165 12.94 -5.34 16.70
N ARG A 166 13.74 -5.90 15.80
CA ARG A 166 13.95 -7.35 15.74
C ARG A 166 14.71 -7.81 16.99
N LEU A 167 14.18 -8.85 17.62
CA LEU A 167 14.84 -9.57 18.70
C LEU A 167 15.90 -10.51 18.10
N LYS A 168 17.04 -10.60 18.79
CA LYS A 168 18.14 -11.49 18.40
C LYS A 168 17.81 -12.95 18.67
#